data_AF-A0AAV4EBN5-F1
#
_entry.id   AF-A0AAV4EBN5-F1
#
_cell.length_a   1.000
_cell.length_b   1.000
_cell.length_c   1.000
_cell.angle_alpha   90.00
_cell.angle_beta   90.00
_cell.angle_gamma   90.00
#
_symmetry.space_group_name_H-M   'P 1'
#
loop_
_entity.id
_entity.type
_entity.pdbx_description
1 polymer ?
#
loop_
_entity_poly.entity_id
_entity_poly.type
_entity_poly.pdbx_seq_one_letter_code
_entity_poly.pdbx_strand_id
1 'polypeptide(L)'
;MSTSVNIDSQIYNPVYDYRAEFRETAIAPSATLLFKVYTIDNFYRQLTVVGYAVLNIFVETGTERQPQVDKAGLQISLNEGAHQLRLFSQGPNGSDPFSERCLRDANVRIIPCASLLVRLTKVPRGPRGKPLESAKVPKADWARLGLWYPRPKYEDRVYLSGQCLPTKGESRLFHAMLTRAKTTVREAVAATTKAKESFLNSEKNMEQYIRNQLTKSMDSQPLDQDLNFIAQYSPRSGIKLALDSAVNLPWANFTHAHICLNPPGAFYMGTPHATYDKLVFTEDLDIQSTQTSPSWKDGFKHFPRRSYHRFLVAVIHLQEVFVNVSRDNYKYGLLEQAWTAVQVFKDQYCYTETFQLPLFQGAPTQEMLKQLAREPCKDWMERSIRAKNIKLLDGASVFVRLCDARRDDELLYDVPSSKLVQVNVDYIPRGLEDIYTRERGGRPLETLIPSGKQSEQFMDGLKTKFKSLVYKLYQEGNMSND
;
A
#
# COMPACT_ATOMS: atom_id res chain seq x y z
N MET A 1 11.96 -15.36 20.88
CA MET A 1 11.06 -16.22 21.69
C MET A 1 9.73 -16.32 20.95
N SER A 2 9.12 -17.51 20.84
CA SER A 2 7.80 -17.69 20.18
C SER A 2 6.70 -17.80 21.25
N THR A 3 5.58 -17.12 21.05
CA THR A 3 4.47 -17.04 22.02
C THR A 3 3.38 -18.08 21.69
N SER A 4 2.82 -18.75 22.69
CA SER A 4 1.68 -19.64 22.49
C SER A 4 0.39 -18.82 22.40
N VAL A 5 -0.37 -19.00 21.32
CA VAL A 5 -1.70 -18.41 21.13
C VAL A 5 -2.75 -19.26 21.83
N ASN A 6 -3.75 -18.63 22.42
CA ASN A 6 -4.94 -19.33 22.93
C ASN A 6 -5.75 -19.86 21.74
N ILE A 7 -5.85 -21.18 21.62
CA ILE A 7 -6.48 -21.85 20.47
C ILE A 7 -8.00 -21.60 20.36
N ASP A 8 -8.65 -21.18 21.44
CA ASP A 8 -10.09 -20.84 21.44
C ASP A 8 -10.33 -19.35 21.22
N SER A 9 -9.27 -18.55 21.10
CA SER A 9 -9.41 -17.15 20.70
C SER A 9 -9.74 -17.00 19.22
N GLN A 10 -10.35 -15.86 18.86
CA GLN A 10 -10.72 -15.55 17.48
C GLN A 10 -9.48 -15.26 16.63
N ILE A 11 -9.42 -15.75 15.39
CA ILE A 11 -8.27 -15.53 14.50
C ILE A 11 -8.00 -14.06 14.18
N TYR A 12 -9.03 -13.21 14.23
CA TYR A 12 -8.92 -11.77 14.00
C TYR A 12 -8.62 -10.96 15.26
N ASN A 13 -8.78 -11.58 16.45
CA ASN A 13 -8.44 -10.98 17.74
C ASN A 13 -7.69 -12.04 18.59
N PRO A 14 -6.53 -12.52 18.12
CA PRO A 14 -5.83 -13.61 18.77
C PRO A 14 -5.32 -13.16 20.14
N VAL A 15 -5.41 -14.08 21.11
CA VAL A 15 -4.98 -13.82 22.49
C VAL A 15 -3.70 -14.59 22.76
N TYR A 16 -2.71 -13.89 23.33
CA TYR A 16 -1.44 -14.48 23.74
C TYR A 16 -1.30 -14.34 25.26
N ASP A 17 -1.27 -15.47 25.97
CA ASP A 17 -1.01 -15.49 27.41
C ASP A 17 0.50 -15.60 27.66
N TYR A 18 1.25 -14.65 27.08
CA TYR A 18 2.71 -14.63 27.11
C TYR A 18 3.26 -13.50 28.00
N ARG A 19 4.34 -13.80 28.70
CA ARG A 19 5.09 -12.87 29.55
C ARG A 19 6.58 -13.12 29.39
N ALA A 20 7.34 -12.05 29.24
CA ALA A 20 8.80 -12.06 29.29
C ALA A 20 9.28 -11.16 30.44
N GLU A 21 10.37 -11.58 31.10
CA GLU A 21 11.04 -10.78 32.13
C GLU A 21 12.44 -10.43 31.66
N PHE A 22 12.76 -9.13 31.59
CA PHE A 22 14.08 -8.62 31.27
C PHE A 22 14.82 -8.32 32.58
N ARG A 23 16.01 -8.89 32.76
CA ARG A 23 16.76 -8.88 34.04
C ARG A 23 18.21 -8.43 33.91
N GLU A 24 18.54 -7.78 32.80
CA GLU A 24 19.87 -7.23 32.58
C GLU A 24 20.19 -6.17 33.63
N THR A 25 21.46 -6.14 34.08
CA THR A 25 21.92 -5.23 35.13
C THR A 25 21.91 -3.77 34.70
N ALA A 26 22.05 -3.52 33.40
CA ALA A 26 21.98 -2.20 32.78
C ALA A 26 21.29 -2.31 31.42
N ILE A 27 20.01 -1.92 31.38
CA ILE A 27 19.27 -1.76 30.12
C ILE A 27 19.51 -0.33 29.64
N ALA A 28 19.95 -0.16 28.39
CA ALA A 28 20.20 1.15 27.82
C ALA A 28 18.92 2.03 27.85
N PRO A 29 19.02 3.35 28.10
CA PRO A 29 17.87 4.26 28.03
C PRO A 29 17.16 4.28 26.67
N SER A 30 17.89 4.00 25.59
CA SER A 30 17.37 3.89 24.23
C SER A 30 16.84 2.49 23.88
N ALA A 31 16.74 1.57 24.84
CA ALA A 31 16.28 0.21 24.56
C ALA A 31 14.84 0.20 24.02
N THR A 32 14.63 -0.57 22.96
CA THR A 32 13.34 -0.70 22.25
C THR A 32 13.04 -2.17 22.03
N LEU A 33 11.77 -2.54 22.20
CA LEU A 33 11.26 -3.87 21.89
C LEU A 33 10.78 -3.91 20.45
N LEU A 34 11.23 -4.92 19.68
CA LEU A 34 10.68 -5.25 18.36
C LEU A 34 9.68 -6.41 18.50
N PHE A 35 8.46 -6.18 18.06
CA PHE A 35 7.46 -7.22 17.89
C PHE A 35 7.34 -7.56 16.41
N LYS A 36 7.35 -8.84 16.09
CA LYS A 36 7.13 -9.36 14.73
C LYS A 36 6.03 -10.40 14.80
N VAL A 37 4.93 -10.16 14.10
CA VAL A 37 3.74 -11.01 14.13
C VAL A 37 3.75 -11.92 12.91
N TYR A 38 3.60 -13.23 13.12
CA TYR A 38 3.57 -14.23 12.06
C TYR A 38 2.21 -14.89 11.98
N THR A 39 1.84 -15.33 10.78
CA THR A 39 0.68 -16.16 10.51
C THR A 39 0.99 -17.19 9.44
N ILE A 40 0.11 -18.16 9.25
CA ILE A 40 0.02 -18.90 8.00
C ILE A 40 -1.03 -18.21 7.14
N ASP A 41 -0.64 -17.76 5.95
CA ASP A 41 -1.55 -17.09 5.04
C ASP A 41 -2.52 -18.08 4.38
N ASN A 42 -3.79 -17.70 4.24
CA ASN A 42 -4.82 -18.61 3.69
C ASN A 42 -4.79 -18.69 2.16
N PHE A 43 -4.23 -17.70 1.47
CA PHE A 43 -4.13 -17.68 0.01
C PHE A 43 -2.90 -18.45 -0.46
N TYR A 44 -1.74 -18.11 0.08
CA TYR A 44 -0.45 -18.69 -0.27
C TYR A 44 -0.12 -19.96 0.51
N ARG A 45 -0.80 -20.23 1.64
CA ARG A 45 -0.56 -21.39 2.53
C ARG A 45 0.88 -21.46 3.03
N GLN A 46 1.51 -20.30 3.23
CA GLN A 46 2.89 -20.15 3.65
C GLN A 46 3.02 -19.30 4.90
N LEU A 47 4.17 -19.42 5.57
CA LEU A 47 4.52 -18.58 6.71
C LEU A 47 4.72 -17.14 6.24
N THR A 48 3.94 -16.23 6.82
CA THR A 48 3.87 -14.83 6.43
C THR A 48 4.03 -13.92 7.65
N VAL A 49 4.74 -12.81 7.48
CA VAL A 49 4.84 -11.73 8.45
C VAL A 49 3.65 -10.81 8.29
N VAL A 50 2.77 -10.77 9.29
CA VAL A 50 1.63 -9.85 9.32
C VAL A 50 2.10 -8.40 9.45
N GLY A 51 3.11 -8.18 10.29
CA GLY A 51 3.71 -6.87 10.46
C GLY A 51 4.63 -6.76 11.66
N TYR A 52 5.15 -5.56 11.84
CA TYR A 52 6.15 -5.18 12.83
C TYR A 52 5.59 -4.08 13.74
N ALA A 53 5.92 -4.12 15.02
CA ALA A 53 5.63 -3.05 15.96
C ALA A 53 6.83 -2.82 16.87
N VAL A 54 6.93 -1.61 17.40
CA VAL A 54 8.04 -1.17 18.24
C VAL A 54 7.52 -0.51 19.50
N LEU A 55 8.20 -0.71 20.62
CA LEU A 55 7.89 -0.06 21.90
C LEU A 55 9.18 0.34 22.61
N ASN A 56 9.36 1.64 22.87
CA ASN A 56 10.46 2.13 23.68
C ASN A 56 10.24 1.70 25.15
N ILE A 57 11.26 1.09 25.76
CA ILE A 57 11.19 0.64 27.16
C ILE A 57 11.19 1.84 28.10
N PHE A 58 11.96 2.88 27.77
CA PHE A 58 12.06 4.10 28.54
C PHE A 58 11.67 5.32 27.69
N VAL A 59 11.22 6.37 28.38
CA VAL A 59 10.85 7.67 27.82
C VAL A 59 11.45 8.80 28.65
N GLU A 60 11.65 9.98 28.06
CA GLU A 60 11.94 11.18 28.85
C GLU A 60 10.75 11.47 29.78
N THR A 61 11.03 11.68 31.06
CA THR A 61 9.98 11.88 32.08
C THR A 61 9.01 12.99 31.67
N GLY A 62 7.70 12.68 31.67
CA GLY A 62 6.65 13.61 31.26
C GLY A 62 6.38 13.67 29.75
N THR A 63 7.02 12.81 28.95
CA THR A 63 6.83 12.77 27.48
C THR A 63 6.70 11.33 26.97
N GLU A 64 6.42 11.18 25.67
CA GLU A 64 6.47 9.90 24.93
C GLU A 64 7.78 9.70 24.17
N ARG A 65 8.75 10.62 24.32
CA ARG A 65 9.98 10.61 23.50
C ARG A 65 10.99 9.61 24.03
N GLN A 66 11.59 8.85 23.12
CA GLN A 66 12.71 7.96 23.44
C GLN A 66 13.95 8.78 23.84
N PRO A 67 14.64 8.43 24.94
CA PRO A 67 15.92 9.02 25.30
C PRO A 67 16.98 8.72 24.23
N GLN A 68 17.62 9.77 23.71
CA GLN A 68 18.88 9.67 22.97
C GLN A 68 20.00 9.78 24.02
N VAL A 69 20.80 8.73 24.19
CA VAL A 69 21.77 8.66 25.31
C VAL A 69 22.80 9.81 25.23
N ASP A 70 23.27 10.24 26.40
CA ASP A 70 24.28 11.28 26.70
C ASP A 70 23.88 12.76 26.66
N LYS A 71 22.69 13.10 27.18
CA LYS A 71 22.44 14.44 27.74
C LYS A 71 22.50 14.41 29.26
N ALA A 72 23.51 15.08 29.83
CA ALA A 72 23.60 15.28 31.28
C ALA A 72 22.32 15.95 31.81
N GLY A 73 21.74 15.38 32.88
CA GLY A 73 20.51 15.88 33.51
C GLY A 73 19.20 15.37 32.91
N LEU A 74 19.22 14.49 31.90
CA LEU A 74 17.98 13.91 31.35
C LEU A 74 17.32 12.97 32.36
N GLN A 75 16.10 13.29 32.78
CA GLN A 75 15.29 12.40 33.60
C GLN A 75 14.56 11.38 32.72
N ILE A 76 14.72 10.11 33.07
CA ILE A 76 14.19 8.98 32.32
C ILE A 76 13.20 8.21 33.19
N SER A 77 12.09 7.80 32.59
CA SER A 77 11.06 6.99 33.23
C SER A 77 10.81 5.70 32.44
N LEU A 78 10.39 4.65 33.13
CA LEU A 78 9.86 3.45 32.46
C LEU A 78 8.57 3.83 31.73
N ASN A 79 8.43 3.38 30.49
CA ASN A 79 7.21 3.53 29.68
C ASN A 79 6.10 2.55 30.14
N GLU A 80 5.81 2.58 31.44
CA GLU A 80 4.91 1.67 32.13
C GLU A 80 3.45 1.88 31.70
N GLY A 81 2.75 0.80 31.39
CA GLY A 81 1.33 0.86 31.03
C GLY A 81 0.88 -0.23 30.07
N ALA A 82 -0.41 -0.15 29.72
CA ALA A 82 -1.02 -0.93 28.66
C ALA A 82 -0.96 -0.12 27.35
N HIS A 83 -0.34 -0.66 26.31
CA HIS A 83 -0.08 0.02 25.05
C HIS A 83 -0.81 -0.66 23.90
N GLN A 84 -1.38 0.13 22.99
CA GLN A 84 -1.84 -0.34 21.69
C GLN A 84 -0.88 0.17 20.62
N LEU A 85 -0.20 -0.75 19.94
CA LEU A 85 0.85 -0.46 18.96
C LEU A 85 0.33 -0.67 17.53
N ARG A 86 0.67 0.27 16.64
CA ARG A 86 0.42 0.10 15.20
C ARG A 86 1.32 -1.01 14.64
N LEU A 87 0.76 -1.79 13.70
CA LEU A 87 1.54 -2.72 12.89
C LEU A 87 1.96 -2.05 11.59
N PHE A 88 3.22 -2.23 11.21
CA PHE A 88 3.83 -1.76 9.98
C PHE A 88 4.19 -2.95 9.09
N SER A 89 4.10 -2.75 7.78
CA SER A 89 4.32 -3.80 6.77
C SER A 89 5.77 -4.25 6.64
N GLN A 90 6.72 -3.38 6.96
CA GLN A 90 8.15 -3.68 6.90
C GLN A 90 8.79 -3.48 8.27
N GLY A 91 9.90 -4.21 8.48
CA GLY A 91 10.71 -4.09 9.68
C GLY A 91 11.80 -3.03 9.52
N PRO A 92 12.62 -2.84 10.55
CA PRO A 92 13.81 -1.99 10.45
C PRO A 92 14.75 -2.45 9.34
N ASN A 93 15.29 -1.52 8.57
CA ASN A 93 16.19 -1.78 7.43
C ASN A 93 17.60 -2.25 7.84
N GLY A 94 17.93 -2.22 9.14
CA GLY A 94 19.23 -2.65 9.67
C GLY A 94 20.36 -1.63 9.50
N SER A 95 20.13 -0.53 8.79
CA SER A 95 21.08 0.59 8.65
C SER A 95 20.80 1.72 9.64
N ASP A 96 19.54 1.96 9.96
CA ASP A 96 19.14 3.07 10.83
C ASP A 96 19.17 2.68 12.32
N PRO A 97 19.44 3.65 13.23
CA PRO A 97 19.35 3.41 14.66
C PRO A 97 17.98 2.87 15.05
N PHE A 98 17.98 1.72 15.73
CA PHE A 98 16.76 1.03 16.09
C PHE A 98 15.98 1.82 17.14
N SER A 99 14.89 2.45 16.70
CA SER A 99 14.01 3.32 17.49
C SER A 99 12.59 3.25 16.94
N GLU A 100 11.60 3.80 17.64
CA GLU A 100 10.23 3.89 17.11
C GLU A 100 10.16 4.58 15.74
N ARG A 101 11.04 5.56 15.52
CA ARG A 101 11.12 6.35 14.29
C ARG A 101 11.52 5.54 13.06
N CYS A 102 12.27 4.46 13.22
CA CYS A 102 12.74 3.67 12.07
C CYS A 102 11.60 3.06 11.24
N LEU A 103 10.40 2.91 11.82
CA LEU A 103 9.20 2.47 11.10
C LEU A 103 8.32 3.65 10.67
N ARG A 104 8.15 4.64 11.56
CA ARG A 104 7.26 5.79 11.34
C ARG A 104 7.80 6.75 10.26
N ASP A 105 9.08 7.07 10.32
CA ASP A 105 9.70 8.11 9.49
C ASP A 105 10.17 7.58 8.13
N ALA A 106 10.33 6.25 8.01
CA ALA A 106 10.73 5.58 6.78
C ALA A 106 9.59 5.39 5.76
N ASN A 107 8.43 6.05 5.97
CA ASN A 107 7.24 5.91 5.14
C ASN A 107 6.78 4.45 4.97
N VAL A 108 7.02 3.62 5.99
CA VAL A 108 6.58 2.23 5.96
C VAL A 108 5.07 2.19 6.10
N ARG A 109 4.41 1.47 5.18
CA ARG A 109 2.95 1.38 5.17
C ARG A 109 2.43 0.71 6.43
N ILE A 110 1.45 1.34 7.06
CA ILE A 110 0.70 0.81 8.21
C ILE A 110 -0.20 -0.33 7.73
N ILE A 111 -0.30 -1.39 8.52
CA ILE A 111 -1.29 -2.46 8.30
C ILE A 111 -2.67 -1.95 8.73
N PRO A 112 -3.63 -1.80 7.82
CA PRO A 112 -4.92 -1.20 8.15
C PRO A 112 -5.71 -2.07 9.12
N CYS A 113 -6.39 -1.42 10.06
CA CYS A 113 -7.27 -2.05 11.04
C CYS A 113 -6.59 -3.13 11.92
N ALA A 114 -5.26 -3.11 12.02
CA ALA A 114 -4.49 -4.05 12.82
C ALA A 114 -3.63 -3.32 13.84
N SER A 115 -3.58 -3.86 15.06
CA SER A 115 -2.78 -3.33 16.15
C SER A 115 -2.42 -4.44 17.13
N LEU A 116 -1.38 -4.22 17.93
CA LEU A 116 -0.92 -5.15 18.95
C LEU A 116 -1.13 -4.55 20.34
N LEU A 117 -1.75 -5.31 21.22
CA LEU A 117 -1.93 -4.93 22.63
C LEU A 117 -0.80 -5.54 23.47
N VAL A 118 -0.04 -4.68 24.16
CA VAL A 118 1.07 -5.11 25.03
C VAL A 118 1.01 -4.39 26.37
N ARG A 119 1.64 -4.96 27.39
CA ARG A 119 1.76 -4.33 28.71
C ARG A 119 3.22 -4.34 29.14
N LEU A 120 3.71 -3.18 29.57
CA LEU A 120 5.02 -3.02 30.18
C LEU A 120 4.84 -2.62 31.63
N THR A 121 5.40 -3.41 32.55
CA THR A 121 5.24 -3.19 34.00
C THR A 121 6.57 -3.36 34.71
N LYS A 122 6.74 -2.67 35.83
CA LYS A 122 7.87 -2.94 36.73
C LYS A 122 7.77 -4.35 37.30
N VAL A 123 8.93 -4.96 37.54
CA VAL A 123 8.98 -6.24 38.29
C VAL A 123 8.63 -5.96 39.75
N PRO A 124 7.66 -6.70 40.35
CA PRO A 124 7.32 -6.56 41.75
C PRO A 124 8.52 -6.82 42.66
N ARG A 125 8.59 -6.13 43.80
CA ARG A 125 9.66 -6.30 44.79
C ARG A 125 9.14 -7.09 45.99
N GLY A 126 9.97 -8.00 46.49
CA GLY A 126 9.68 -8.74 47.71
C GLY A 126 9.92 -7.91 48.98
N PRO A 127 9.70 -8.49 50.17
CA PRO A 127 9.82 -7.79 51.46
C PRO A 127 11.19 -7.15 51.72
N ARG A 128 12.26 -7.67 51.09
CA ARG A 128 13.63 -7.14 51.20
C ARG A 128 14.00 -6.16 50.08
N GLY A 129 13.03 -5.64 49.33
CA GLY A 129 13.23 -4.73 48.20
C GLY A 129 13.84 -5.36 46.94
N LYS A 130 14.17 -6.66 46.97
CA LYS A 130 14.71 -7.39 45.81
C LYS A 130 13.60 -7.69 44.78
N PRO A 131 13.86 -7.54 43.47
CA PRO A 131 12.91 -7.93 42.43
C PRO A 131 12.55 -9.42 42.54
N LEU A 132 11.27 -9.75 42.52
CA LEU A 132 10.79 -11.12 42.52
C LEU A 132 11.01 -11.78 41.17
N GLU A 133 11.30 -13.08 41.17
CA GLU A 133 11.48 -13.92 39.98
C GLU A 133 10.33 -14.89 39.83
N SER A 134 9.57 -14.81 38.73
CA SER A 134 8.43 -15.72 38.51
C SER A 134 8.85 -17.20 38.52
N ALA A 135 10.04 -17.52 38.00
CA ALA A 135 10.59 -18.88 38.04
C ALA A 135 10.89 -19.40 39.46
N LYS A 136 11.07 -18.51 40.43
CA LYS A 136 11.37 -18.85 41.84
C LYS A 136 10.17 -18.77 42.77
N VAL A 137 9.02 -18.36 42.25
CA VAL A 137 7.78 -18.19 43.03
C VAL A 137 6.74 -19.20 42.55
N PRO A 138 6.11 -19.99 43.44
CA PRO A 138 5.01 -20.87 43.06
C PRO A 138 3.87 -20.11 42.37
N LYS A 139 3.30 -20.68 41.30
CA LYS A 139 2.23 -20.04 40.51
C LYS A 139 1.02 -19.60 41.35
N ALA A 140 0.69 -20.34 42.40
CA ALA A 140 -0.42 -20.02 43.31
C ALA A 140 -0.24 -18.64 44.00
N ASP A 141 1.01 -18.22 44.22
CA ASP A 141 1.33 -16.94 44.86
C ASP A 141 1.46 -15.78 43.87
N TRP A 142 1.43 -16.03 42.56
CA TRP A 142 1.74 -15.01 41.56
C TRP A 142 0.79 -13.81 41.62
N ALA A 143 -0.51 -14.06 41.72
CA ALA A 143 -1.51 -12.99 41.80
C ALA A 143 -1.33 -12.15 43.07
N ARG A 144 -1.14 -12.81 44.22
CA ARG A 144 -0.94 -12.17 45.53
C ARG A 144 0.32 -11.32 45.57
N LEU A 145 1.39 -11.78 44.92
CA LEU A 145 2.69 -11.09 44.87
C LEU A 145 2.83 -10.11 43.69
N GLY A 146 1.76 -9.90 42.92
CA GLY A 146 1.75 -8.99 41.77
C GLY A 146 2.59 -9.46 40.58
N LEU A 147 3.05 -10.71 40.58
CA LEU A 147 3.75 -11.31 39.44
C LEU A 147 2.79 -11.63 38.30
N TRP A 148 1.49 -11.69 38.55
CA TRP A 148 0.50 -11.93 37.53
C TRP A 148 -0.76 -11.12 37.78
N TYR A 149 -1.29 -10.52 36.71
CA TYR A 149 -2.58 -9.86 36.70
C TYR A 149 -3.36 -10.30 35.46
N PRO A 150 -4.69 -10.45 35.58
CA PRO A 150 -5.52 -10.68 34.42
C PRO A 150 -5.28 -9.56 33.39
N ARG A 151 -5.33 -9.92 32.11
CA ARG A 151 -5.27 -8.92 31.04
C ARG A 151 -6.55 -8.08 31.07
N PRO A 152 -6.46 -6.74 31.03
CA PRO A 152 -7.61 -5.88 30.82
C PRO A 152 -8.28 -6.20 29.50
N LYS A 153 -9.61 -6.09 29.46
CA LYS A 153 -10.36 -6.12 28.20
C LYS A 153 -10.04 -4.86 27.43
N TYR A 154 -10.11 -4.94 26.09
CA TYR A 154 -9.96 -3.75 25.27
C TYR A 154 -11.04 -2.69 25.58
N GLU A 155 -12.26 -3.16 25.90
CA GLU A 155 -13.41 -2.34 26.29
C GLU A 155 -13.23 -1.57 27.61
N ASP A 156 -12.25 -1.95 28.44
CA ASP A 156 -11.94 -1.26 29.70
C ASP A 156 -11.27 0.10 29.46
N ARG A 157 -10.89 0.40 28.20
CA ARG A 157 -10.29 1.69 27.76
C ARG A 157 -9.00 2.07 28.50
N VAL A 158 -8.25 1.06 28.95
CA VAL A 158 -6.98 1.27 29.68
C VAL A 158 -5.76 1.29 28.77
N TYR A 159 -5.90 0.88 27.50
CA TYR A 159 -4.79 0.87 26.55
C TYR A 159 -4.54 2.29 26.01
N LEU A 160 -3.27 2.67 25.94
CA LEU A 160 -2.81 3.90 25.31
C LEU A 160 -2.92 3.74 23.79
N SER A 161 -4.02 4.29 23.24
CA SER A 161 -4.42 4.12 21.83
C SER A 161 -4.19 5.36 20.96
N GLY A 162 -3.57 6.42 21.48
CA GLY A 162 -3.44 7.72 20.78
C GLY A 162 -2.78 7.61 19.40
N GLN A 163 -1.81 6.70 19.24
CA GLN A 163 -1.14 6.47 17.97
C GLN A 163 -1.89 5.49 17.02
N CYS A 164 -2.93 4.83 17.52
CA CYS A 164 -3.72 3.84 16.80
C CYS A 164 -5.11 4.36 16.40
N LEU A 165 -5.29 5.68 16.36
CA LEU A 165 -6.54 6.27 15.92
C LEU A 165 -6.83 5.87 14.46
N PRO A 166 -8.04 5.35 14.16
CA PRO A 166 -8.42 4.98 12.82
C PRO A 166 -8.38 6.19 11.89
N THR A 167 -7.85 6.01 10.69
CA THR A 167 -8.05 6.98 9.63
C THR A 167 -9.51 7.01 9.15
N LYS A 168 -9.87 7.97 8.28
CA LYS A 168 -11.17 7.98 7.60
C LYS A 168 -11.36 6.73 6.74
N GLY A 169 -10.29 6.21 6.15
CA GLY A 169 -10.29 4.96 5.40
C GLY A 169 -10.56 3.75 6.28
N GLU A 170 -9.76 3.57 7.33
CA GLU A 170 -9.90 2.46 8.28
C GLU A 170 -11.26 2.45 8.98
N SER A 171 -11.81 3.62 9.32
CA SER A 171 -13.16 3.72 9.88
C SER A 171 -14.21 3.08 8.96
N ARG A 172 -14.07 3.24 7.64
CA ARG A 172 -14.96 2.59 6.65
C ARG A 172 -14.68 1.09 6.55
N LEU A 173 -13.42 0.67 6.66
CA LEU A 173 -13.04 -0.74 6.64
C LEU A 173 -13.54 -1.49 7.89
N PHE A 174 -13.43 -0.92 9.08
CA PHE A 174 -13.87 -1.55 10.33
C PHE A 174 -15.32 -2.02 10.26
N HIS A 175 -16.22 -1.24 9.66
CA HIS A 175 -17.62 -1.64 9.45
C HIS A 175 -17.75 -2.93 8.64
N ALA A 176 -16.93 -3.11 7.59
CA ALA A 176 -16.88 -4.34 6.82
C ALA A 176 -16.19 -5.49 7.56
N MET A 177 -15.29 -5.19 8.51
CA MET A 177 -14.64 -6.21 9.33
C MET A 177 -15.56 -6.75 10.44
N LEU A 178 -16.51 -5.95 10.93
CA LEU A 178 -17.49 -6.36 11.94
C LEU A 178 -18.43 -7.48 11.46
N THR A 179 -18.63 -7.62 10.14
CA THR A 179 -19.49 -8.65 9.55
C THR A 179 -18.75 -9.94 9.20
N ARG A 180 -17.44 -10.04 9.50
CA ARG A 180 -16.66 -11.25 9.26
C ARG A 180 -17.18 -12.40 10.11
N ALA A 181 -17.12 -13.62 9.56
CA ALA A 181 -17.44 -14.83 10.30
C ALA A 181 -16.51 -14.95 11.51
N LYS A 182 -17.09 -15.30 12.66
CA LYS A 182 -16.33 -15.63 13.87
C LYS A 182 -15.70 -17.00 13.65
N THR A 183 -14.38 -17.07 13.73
CA THR A 183 -13.61 -18.30 13.55
C THR A 183 -12.52 -18.32 14.60
N THR A 184 -12.45 -19.41 15.35
CA THR A 184 -11.40 -19.64 16.35
C THR A 184 -10.12 -20.15 15.70
N VAL A 185 -8.99 -20.00 16.39
CA VAL A 185 -7.71 -20.58 15.94
C VAL A 185 -7.84 -22.09 15.76
N ARG A 186 -8.56 -22.78 16.66
CA ARG A 186 -8.86 -24.22 16.59
C ARG A 186 -9.56 -24.59 15.28
N GLU A 187 -10.63 -23.89 14.93
CA GLU A 187 -11.38 -24.11 13.68
C GLU A 187 -10.52 -23.84 12.43
N ALA A 188 -9.71 -22.78 12.44
CA ALA A 188 -8.83 -22.45 11.33
C ALA A 188 -7.72 -23.50 11.12
N VAL A 189 -7.15 -24.02 12.21
CA VAL A 189 -6.17 -25.12 12.15
C VAL A 189 -6.84 -26.40 11.65
N ALA A 190 -8.05 -26.72 12.13
CA ALA A 190 -8.81 -27.88 11.65
C ALA A 190 -9.08 -27.81 10.15
N ALA A 191 -9.49 -26.64 9.64
CA ALA A 191 -9.75 -26.42 8.22
C ALA A 191 -8.48 -26.54 7.35
N THR A 192 -7.31 -26.24 7.91
CA THR A 192 -6.04 -26.24 7.17
C THR A 192 -5.33 -27.59 7.19
N THR A 193 -5.45 -28.34 8.28
CA THR A 193 -4.65 -29.56 8.53
C THR A 193 -5.18 -30.83 7.85
N LYS A 194 -6.46 -30.88 7.47
CA LYS A 194 -7.15 -32.13 7.07
C LYS A 194 -6.86 -33.30 8.06
N ALA A 195 -6.59 -32.99 9.33
CA ALA A 195 -6.10 -33.96 10.29
C ALA A 195 -7.23 -34.85 10.83
N LYS A 196 -6.87 -36.02 11.36
CA LYS A 196 -7.80 -36.93 12.03
C LYS A 196 -8.40 -36.27 13.28
N GLU A 197 -9.63 -36.63 13.63
CA GLU A 197 -10.36 -36.11 14.80
C GLU A 197 -9.58 -36.22 16.12
N SER A 198 -8.84 -37.32 16.31
CA SER A 198 -7.92 -37.51 17.46
C SER A 198 -6.83 -36.43 17.61
N PHE A 199 -6.38 -35.81 16.52
CA PHE A 199 -5.42 -34.70 16.56
C PHE A 199 -6.12 -33.40 17.00
N LEU A 200 -7.34 -33.16 16.50
CA LEU A 200 -8.15 -31.98 16.82
C LEU A 200 -8.65 -31.96 18.26
N ASN A 201 -8.71 -33.12 18.91
CA ASN A 201 -9.13 -33.26 20.32
C ASN A 201 -7.96 -33.07 21.32
N SER A 202 -6.71 -32.93 20.86
CA SER A 202 -5.54 -32.76 21.73
C SER A 202 -4.98 -31.34 21.62
N GLU A 203 -5.14 -30.55 22.68
CA GLU A 203 -4.64 -29.17 22.74
C GLU A 203 -3.12 -29.11 22.56
N LYS A 204 -2.39 -30.02 23.21
CA LYS A 204 -0.93 -30.12 23.08
C LYS A 204 -0.49 -30.37 21.63
N ASN A 205 -1.22 -31.21 20.90
CA ASN A 205 -0.90 -31.52 19.51
C ASN A 205 -1.14 -30.30 18.61
N MET A 206 -2.23 -29.56 18.83
CA MET A 206 -2.51 -28.33 18.10
C MET A 206 -1.50 -27.22 18.41
N GLU A 207 -1.17 -27.01 19.68
CA GLU A 207 -0.14 -26.04 20.08
C GLU A 207 1.22 -26.36 19.44
N GLN A 208 1.62 -27.64 19.47
CA GLN A 208 2.87 -28.07 18.86
C GLN A 208 2.84 -27.92 17.34
N TYR A 209 1.71 -28.22 16.68
CA TYR A 209 1.54 -28.01 15.25
C TYR A 209 1.64 -26.53 14.88
N ILE A 210 0.93 -25.65 15.58
CA ILE A 210 1.01 -24.20 15.38
C ILE A 210 2.45 -23.73 15.55
N ARG A 211 3.13 -24.18 16.61
CA ARG A 211 4.53 -23.85 16.86
C ARG A 211 5.42 -24.30 15.70
N ASN A 212 5.27 -25.53 15.21
CA ASN A 212 6.06 -26.04 14.10
C ASN A 212 5.84 -25.24 12.81
N GLN A 213 4.59 -24.89 12.49
CA GLN A 213 4.25 -24.11 11.29
C GLN A 213 4.75 -22.66 11.37
N LEU A 214 4.70 -22.05 12.56
CA LEU A 214 5.15 -20.67 12.79
C LEU A 214 6.65 -20.55 13.10
N THR A 215 7.36 -21.67 13.23
CA THR A 215 8.81 -21.66 13.41
C THR A 215 9.46 -21.51 12.04
N LYS A 216 10.28 -20.47 11.89
CA LYS A 216 11.08 -20.28 10.68
C LYS A 216 11.99 -21.48 10.46
N SER A 217 11.99 -22.04 9.26
CA SER A 217 13.10 -22.87 8.84
C SER A 217 14.33 -21.99 8.61
N MET A 218 15.55 -22.52 8.78
CA MET A 218 16.77 -21.76 8.52
C MET A 218 16.91 -21.42 7.03
N ASP A 219 16.26 -22.18 6.16
CA ASP A 219 16.41 -22.10 4.69
C ASP A 219 15.32 -21.28 4.01
N SER A 220 14.28 -20.86 4.72
CA SER A 220 13.16 -20.09 4.14
C SER A 220 12.88 -18.79 4.89
N GLN A 221 12.94 -17.68 4.16
CA GLN A 221 12.42 -16.42 4.65
C GLN A 221 10.89 -16.41 4.53
N PRO A 222 10.16 -16.06 5.62
CA PRO A 222 8.72 -15.84 5.53
C PRO A 222 8.38 -14.77 4.50
N LEU A 223 7.24 -14.92 3.83
CA LEU A 223 6.70 -13.88 2.96
C LEU A 223 6.28 -12.67 3.80
N ASP A 224 6.24 -11.49 3.20
CA ASP A 224 5.54 -10.34 3.79
C ASP A 224 4.04 -10.41 3.47
N GLN A 225 3.21 -9.83 4.33
CA GLN A 225 1.76 -9.79 4.11
C GLN A 225 1.43 -9.03 2.83
N ASP A 226 0.74 -9.70 1.90
CA ASP A 226 0.16 -9.03 0.73
C ASP A 226 -1.01 -8.14 1.20
N LEU A 227 -0.77 -6.83 1.15
CA LEU A 227 -1.71 -5.82 1.63
C LEU A 227 -2.87 -5.59 0.67
N ASN A 228 -2.91 -6.22 -0.50
CA ASN A 228 -4.08 -6.16 -1.37
C ASN A 228 -5.25 -6.95 -0.75
N PHE A 229 -4.97 -7.99 0.05
CA PHE A 229 -5.97 -8.89 0.62
C PHE A 229 -6.60 -8.43 1.95
N ILE A 230 -6.47 -7.15 2.33
CA ILE A 230 -6.97 -6.62 3.62
C ILE A 230 -8.51 -6.59 3.66
N ALA A 231 -9.15 -6.13 2.59
CA ALA A 231 -10.61 -6.04 2.51
C ALA A 231 -11.09 -6.26 1.09
N GLN A 232 -12.11 -7.11 0.94
CA GLN A 232 -12.74 -7.34 -0.36
C GLN A 232 -13.31 -6.04 -0.92
N TYR A 233 -13.25 -5.91 -2.24
CA TYR A 233 -13.69 -4.73 -2.95
C TYR A 233 -15.18 -4.45 -2.70
N SER A 234 -15.51 -3.17 -2.50
CA SER A 234 -16.89 -2.72 -2.40
C SER A 234 -17.25 -1.80 -3.58
N PRO A 235 -18.17 -2.22 -4.48
CA PRO A 235 -18.64 -1.37 -5.57
C PRO A 235 -19.17 -0.02 -5.07
N ARG A 236 -19.84 0.00 -3.91
CA ARG A 236 -20.37 1.24 -3.31
C ARG A 236 -19.26 2.27 -3.06
N SER A 237 -18.07 1.82 -2.66
CA SER A 237 -16.91 2.69 -2.45
C SER A 237 -16.23 3.04 -3.77
N GLY A 238 -16.12 2.09 -4.69
CA GLY A 238 -15.45 2.30 -5.97
C GLY A 238 -13.92 2.23 -5.87
N ILE A 239 -13.26 2.60 -6.95
CA ILE A 239 -11.80 2.59 -7.08
C ILE A 239 -11.29 4.02 -7.21
N LYS A 240 -10.04 4.26 -6.81
CA LYS A 240 -9.34 5.52 -7.02
C LYS A 240 -8.04 5.26 -7.77
N LEU A 241 -7.74 6.14 -8.74
CA LEU A 241 -6.51 6.07 -9.51
C LEU A 241 -5.91 7.48 -9.62
N ALA A 242 -4.61 7.60 -9.37
CA ALA A 242 -3.82 8.80 -9.63
C ALA A 242 -2.77 8.47 -10.69
N LEU A 243 -2.64 9.33 -11.69
CA LEU A 243 -1.53 9.29 -12.64
C LEU A 243 -0.56 10.39 -12.20
N ASP A 244 0.55 9.99 -11.59
CA ASP A 244 1.43 10.92 -10.87
C ASP A 244 2.45 11.55 -11.82
N SER A 245 3.07 10.75 -12.70
CA SER A 245 4.07 11.24 -13.66
C SER A 245 4.30 10.27 -14.81
N ALA A 246 4.91 10.76 -15.88
CA ALA A 246 5.57 9.97 -16.89
C ALA A 246 7.07 10.28 -16.86
N VAL A 247 7.87 9.37 -17.41
CA VAL A 247 9.32 9.49 -17.50
C VAL A 247 9.80 9.00 -18.87
N ASN A 248 10.87 9.62 -19.36
CA ASN A 248 11.57 9.28 -20.61
C ASN A 248 10.71 9.32 -21.89
N LEU A 249 9.69 10.17 -21.94
CA LEU A 249 8.95 10.43 -23.17
C LEU A 249 9.88 11.04 -24.23
N PRO A 250 9.86 10.59 -25.49
CA PRO A 250 10.70 11.12 -26.56
C PRO A 250 10.10 12.39 -27.20
N TRP A 251 9.27 13.10 -26.45
CA TRP A 251 8.43 14.18 -26.96
C TRP A 251 9.05 15.55 -26.67
N ALA A 252 8.68 16.54 -27.46
CA ALA A 252 9.24 17.88 -27.41
C ALA A 252 8.27 18.93 -26.85
N ASN A 253 6.99 18.58 -26.72
CA ASN A 253 5.90 19.48 -26.31
C ASN A 253 5.23 19.04 -25.00
N PHE A 254 4.11 19.69 -24.65
CA PHE A 254 3.32 19.34 -23.48
C PHE A 254 2.73 17.94 -23.62
N THR A 255 2.54 17.27 -22.47
CA THR A 255 1.89 15.97 -22.43
C THR A 255 0.68 16.03 -21.52
N HIS A 256 -0.44 15.52 -22.01
CA HIS A 256 -1.59 15.20 -21.19
C HIS A 256 -2.01 13.76 -21.42
N ALA A 257 -2.79 13.24 -20.48
CA ALA A 257 -3.30 11.88 -20.55
C ALA A 257 -4.78 11.83 -20.18
N HIS A 258 -5.40 10.71 -20.55
CA HIS A 258 -6.70 10.31 -20.04
C HIS A 258 -6.73 8.84 -19.63
N ILE A 259 -7.66 8.56 -18.72
CA ILE A 259 -7.90 7.25 -18.14
C ILE A 259 -9.29 6.79 -18.58
N CYS A 260 -9.37 5.54 -19.03
CA CYS A 260 -10.60 4.84 -19.40
C CYS A 260 -10.62 3.47 -18.74
N LEU A 261 -11.75 3.03 -18.20
CA LEU A 261 -11.88 1.68 -17.65
C LEU A 261 -12.38 0.71 -18.72
N ASN A 262 -11.80 -0.48 -18.77
CA ASN A 262 -12.20 -1.54 -19.69
C ASN A 262 -12.33 -2.88 -18.96
N PRO A 263 -13.43 -3.63 -19.11
CA PRO A 263 -14.66 -3.27 -19.80
C PRO A 263 -15.46 -2.14 -19.08
N PRO A 264 -16.24 -1.34 -19.82
CA PRO A 264 -16.60 -1.52 -21.23
C PRO A 264 -15.66 -0.82 -22.22
N GLY A 265 -14.78 0.09 -21.79
CA GLY A 265 -13.92 0.83 -22.70
C GLY A 265 -14.72 1.72 -23.64
N ALA A 266 -15.81 2.33 -23.13
CA ALA A 266 -16.87 2.95 -23.94
C ALA A 266 -16.32 3.93 -24.99
N PHE A 267 -15.32 4.71 -24.59
CA PHE A 267 -14.63 5.67 -25.47
C PHE A 267 -14.09 5.05 -26.75
N TYR A 268 -13.38 3.93 -26.64
CA TYR A 268 -12.77 3.24 -27.78
C TYR A 268 -13.77 2.37 -28.55
N MET A 269 -14.87 1.98 -27.91
CA MET A 269 -15.95 1.18 -28.51
C MET A 269 -17.02 2.05 -29.21
N GLY A 270 -16.71 3.31 -29.50
CA GLY A 270 -17.57 4.21 -30.26
C GLY A 270 -18.70 4.88 -29.47
N THR A 271 -18.64 4.85 -28.14
CA THR A 271 -19.59 5.55 -27.26
C THR A 271 -18.87 6.56 -26.34
N PRO A 272 -18.12 7.53 -26.90
CA PRO A 272 -17.27 8.44 -26.13
C PRO A 272 -18.00 9.34 -25.13
N HIS A 273 -19.31 9.57 -25.35
CA HIS A 273 -20.14 10.39 -24.47
C HIS A 273 -20.97 9.58 -23.46
N ALA A 274 -20.67 8.28 -23.31
CA ALA A 274 -21.33 7.42 -22.33
C ALA A 274 -21.21 8.01 -20.92
N THR A 275 -22.34 8.43 -20.34
CA THR A 275 -22.37 9.10 -19.03
C THR A 275 -21.87 8.20 -17.89
N TYR A 276 -22.01 6.89 -18.06
CA TYR A 276 -21.55 5.88 -17.11
C TYR A 276 -20.06 5.55 -17.26
N ASP A 277 -19.38 6.00 -18.32
CA ASP A 277 -17.97 5.67 -18.59
C ASP A 277 -17.20 6.78 -19.31
N LYS A 278 -17.29 7.98 -18.73
CA LYS A 278 -16.56 9.16 -19.23
C LYS A 278 -15.06 9.00 -19.02
N LEU A 279 -14.29 9.58 -19.95
CA LEU A 279 -12.86 9.75 -19.78
C LEU A 279 -12.55 10.65 -18.58
N VAL A 280 -11.51 10.28 -17.86
CA VAL A 280 -10.93 11.08 -16.78
C VAL A 280 -9.59 11.61 -17.26
N PHE A 281 -9.45 12.92 -17.33
CA PHE A 281 -8.26 13.58 -17.87
C PHE A 281 -7.30 14.01 -16.75
N THR A 282 -6.02 14.07 -17.07
CA THR A 282 -5.06 14.90 -16.33
C THR A 282 -5.38 16.37 -16.57
N GLU A 283 -5.34 17.19 -15.52
CA GLU A 283 -5.73 18.60 -15.57
C GLU A 283 -4.64 19.53 -15.05
N ASP A 284 -3.90 19.11 -14.03
CA ASP A 284 -2.93 19.96 -13.32
C ASP A 284 -1.51 19.50 -13.62
N LEU A 285 -0.97 19.92 -14.76
CA LEU A 285 0.40 19.60 -15.19
C LEU A 285 1.41 20.50 -14.48
N ASP A 286 2.40 19.90 -13.82
CA ASP A 286 3.44 20.65 -13.12
C ASP A 286 4.42 21.30 -14.09
N ILE A 287 4.34 22.62 -14.25
CA ILE A 287 5.21 23.37 -15.16
C ILE A 287 6.70 23.32 -14.77
N GLN A 288 7.03 22.95 -13.53
CA GLN A 288 8.41 22.75 -13.06
C GLN A 288 8.97 21.38 -13.48
N SER A 289 8.11 20.44 -13.87
CA SER A 289 8.54 19.17 -14.47
C SER A 289 8.99 19.37 -15.92
N THR A 290 9.54 18.33 -16.55
CA THR A 290 10.13 18.44 -17.89
C THR A 290 9.24 17.85 -18.98
N GLN A 291 9.45 18.21 -20.25
CA GLN A 291 8.66 17.60 -21.33
C GLN A 291 8.90 16.10 -21.51
N THR A 292 10.08 15.61 -21.10
CA THR A 292 10.43 14.19 -21.17
C THR A 292 9.95 13.43 -19.93
N SER A 293 9.80 14.11 -18.80
CA SER A 293 9.32 13.54 -17.54
C SER A 293 8.25 14.44 -16.90
N PRO A 294 7.06 14.56 -17.51
CA PRO A 294 5.99 15.41 -16.99
C PRO A 294 5.40 14.81 -15.72
N SER A 295 5.05 15.66 -14.76
CA SER A 295 4.35 15.28 -13.52
C SER A 295 3.00 15.98 -13.41
N TRP A 296 2.02 15.32 -12.80
CA TRP A 296 0.68 15.86 -12.60
C TRP A 296 0.32 15.95 -11.12
N LYS A 297 -0.27 17.06 -10.72
CA LYS A 297 -0.71 17.38 -9.36
C LYS A 297 -2.18 17.05 -9.10
N ASP A 298 -2.77 16.30 -10.02
CA ASP A 298 -4.19 15.90 -10.03
C ASP A 298 -4.63 15.08 -8.82
N GLY A 299 -3.70 14.32 -8.22
CA GLY A 299 -4.00 13.35 -7.17
C GLY A 299 -4.98 12.25 -7.60
N PHE A 300 -5.66 11.64 -6.63
CA PHE A 300 -6.60 10.56 -6.88
C PHE A 300 -7.88 11.04 -7.58
N LYS A 301 -8.15 10.46 -8.74
CA LYS A 301 -9.46 10.52 -9.40
C LYS A 301 -10.33 9.35 -8.94
N HIS A 302 -11.59 9.62 -8.65
CA HIS A 302 -12.52 8.64 -8.07
C HIS A 302 -13.48 8.08 -9.10
N PHE A 303 -13.58 6.75 -9.17
CA PHE A 303 -14.50 6.00 -10.01
C PHE A 303 -15.51 5.25 -9.10
N PRO A 304 -16.56 5.94 -8.63
CA PRO A 304 -17.54 5.36 -7.72
C PRO A 304 -18.41 4.31 -8.43
N ARG A 305 -18.99 3.37 -7.65
CA ARG A 305 -20.04 2.45 -8.13
C ARG A 305 -19.62 1.57 -9.31
N ARG A 306 -18.32 1.31 -9.47
CA ARG A 306 -17.83 0.38 -10.48
C ARG A 306 -18.06 -1.05 -10.03
N SER A 307 -18.76 -1.83 -10.85
CA SER A 307 -18.95 -3.25 -10.59
C SER A 307 -17.63 -4.01 -10.66
N TYR A 308 -17.51 -5.05 -9.84
CA TYR A 308 -16.38 -5.96 -9.94
C TYR A 308 -16.40 -6.67 -11.30
N HIS A 309 -15.25 -6.69 -11.96
CA HIS A 309 -15.00 -7.54 -13.12
C HIS A 309 -13.57 -8.05 -13.02
N ARG A 310 -13.38 -9.37 -13.05
CA ARG A 310 -12.07 -10.00 -12.78
C ARG A 310 -10.95 -9.56 -13.72
N PHE A 311 -11.28 -9.00 -14.89
CA PHE A 311 -10.34 -8.46 -15.88
C PHE A 311 -10.54 -6.95 -16.10
N LEU A 312 -11.07 -6.23 -15.11
CA LEU A 312 -11.16 -4.77 -15.21
C LEU A 312 -9.74 -4.21 -15.26
N VAL A 313 -9.47 -3.38 -16.27
CA VAL A 313 -8.23 -2.65 -16.43
C VAL A 313 -8.50 -1.15 -16.49
N ALA A 314 -7.57 -0.35 -15.99
CA ALA A 314 -7.50 1.07 -16.29
C ALA A 314 -6.51 1.27 -17.45
N VAL A 315 -7.04 1.74 -18.59
CA VAL A 315 -6.26 2.12 -19.76
C VAL A 315 -5.85 3.58 -19.61
N ILE A 316 -4.55 3.84 -19.70
CA ILE A 316 -3.95 5.16 -19.58
C ILE A 316 -3.37 5.51 -20.95
N HIS A 317 -3.83 6.60 -21.52
CA HIS A 317 -3.44 7.02 -22.87
C HIS A 317 -2.92 8.45 -22.82
N LEU A 318 -1.66 8.61 -23.22
CA LEU A 318 -0.90 9.85 -23.24
C LEU A 318 -0.81 10.36 -24.66
N GLN A 319 -0.87 11.68 -24.81
CA GLN A 319 -0.77 12.34 -26.10
C GLN A 319 0.08 13.60 -25.96
N GLU A 320 0.98 13.78 -26.93
CA GLU A 320 1.75 15.01 -27.08
C GLU A 320 0.85 16.10 -27.66
N VAL A 321 0.84 17.26 -27.01
CA VAL A 321 0.04 18.43 -27.39
C VAL A 321 0.98 19.54 -27.84
N PHE A 322 0.97 19.84 -29.14
CA PHE A 322 1.71 20.99 -29.65
C PHE A 322 0.87 22.26 -29.55
N VAL A 323 1.55 23.37 -29.32
CA VAL A 323 0.94 24.70 -29.32
C VAL A 323 1.71 25.60 -30.27
N ASN A 324 1.06 26.05 -31.33
CA ASN A 324 1.62 27.02 -32.27
C ASN A 324 0.97 28.39 -32.07
N VAL A 325 1.82 29.43 -31.95
CA VAL A 325 1.38 30.82 -31.79
C VAL A 325 1.16 31.43 -33.16
N SER A 326 -0.10 31.63 -33.54
CA SER A 326 -0.48 32.46 -34.69
C SER A 326 -0.83 33.86 -34.18
N ARG A 327 -0.60 34.89 -35.00
CA ARG A 327 -0.62 36.34 -34.66
C ARG A 327 -1.65 36.78 -33.58
N ASP A 328 -2.86 36.20 -33.57
CA ASP A 328 -3.90 36.50 -32.57
C ASP A 328 -4.55 35.28 -31.87
N ASN A 329 -4.10 34.04 -32.16
CA ASN A 329 -4.71 32.81 -31.64
C ASN A 329 -3.73 31.65 -31.52
N TYR A 330 -4.00 30.74 -30.58
CA TYR A 330 -3.29 29.49 -30.47
C TYR A 330 -3.90 28.42 -31.37
N LYS A 331 -3.06 27.72 -32.12
CA LYS A 331 -3.42 26.46 -32.76
C LYS A 331 -2.87 25.32 -31.91
N TYR A 332 -3.79 24.49 -31.44
CA TYR A 332 -3.48 23.27 -30.70
C TYR A 332 -3.64 22.08 -31.64
N GLY A 333 -2.82 21.06 -31.46
CA GLY A 333 -3.09 19.77 -32.05
C GLY A 333 -2.39 18.65 -31.30
N LEU A 334 -2.81 17.43 -31.63
CA LEU A 334 -2.26 16.21 -31.07
C LEU A 334 -1.20 15.67 -32.04
N LEU A 335 -0.05 15.24 -31.50
CA LEU A 335 1.03 14.62 -32.26
C LEU A 335 1.12 13.14 -31.91
N GLU A 336 2.19 12.77 -31.22
CA GLU A 336 2.51 11.41 -30.82
C GLU A 336 1.58 10.90 -29.73
N GLN A 337 1.41 9.58 -29.70
CA GLN A 337 0.54 8.90 -28.75
C GLN A 337 1.26 7.70 -28.15
N ALA A 338 1.03 7.47 -26.86
CA ALA A 338 1.49 6.29 -26.17
C ALA A 338 0.46 5.85 -25.13
N TRP A 339 0.42 4.57 -24.80
CA TRP A 339 -0.58 4.06 -23.86
C TRP A 339 -0.03 2.92 -23.01
N THR A 340 -0.75 2.61 -21.95
CA THR A 340 -0.54 1.43 -21.12
C THR A 340 -1.84 1.02 -20.45
N ALA A 341 -1.84 -0.08 -19.72
CA ALA A 341 -2.98 -0.51 -18.91
C ALA A 341 -2.53 -1.22 -17.64
N VAL A 342 -3.35 -1.10 -16.59
CA VAL A 342 -3.12 -1.79 -15.31
C VAL A 342 -4.38 -2.53 -14.89
N GLN A 343 -4.20 -3.78 -14.48
CA GLN A 343 -5.27 -4.59 -13.88
C GLN A 343 -5.74 -3.95 -12.57
N VAL A 344 -7.05 -3.80 -12.41
CA VAL A 344 -7.65 -3.17 -11.22
C VAL A 344 -7.77 -4.13 -10.06
N PHE A 345 -8.14 -5.38 -10.35
CA PHE A 345 -8.45 -6.38 -9.33
C PHE A 345 -7.51 -7.59 -9.38
N LYS A 346 -7.19 -8.11 -8.19
CA LYS A 346 -6.60 -9.42 -7.95
C LYS A 346 -7.61 -10.23 -7.16
N ASP A 347 -8.15 -11.29 -7.77
CA ASP A 347 -9.36 -11.96 -7.28
C ASP A 347 -10.45 -10.93 -6.96
N GLN A 348 -11.09 -10.98 -5.78
CA GLN A 348 -12.15 -10.06 -5.36
C GLN A 348 -11.63 -8.79 -4.66
N TYR A 349 -10.34 -8.48 -4.79
CA TYR A 349 -9.67 -7.39 -4.08
C TYR A 349 -9.15 -6.36 -5.08
N CYS A 350 -9.34 -5.09 -4.76
CA CYS A 350 -8.71 -4.02 -5.53
C CYS A 350 -7.23 -3.97 -5.18
N TYR A 351 -6.37 -3.84 -6.19
CA TYR A 351 -4.98 -3.47 -5.92
C TYR A 351 -4.95 -2.15 -5.14
N THR A 352 -4.06 -2.07 -4.15
CA THR A 352 -3.74 -0.86 -3.39
C THR A 352 -2.22 -0.70 -3.40
N GLU A 353 -1.69 -0.20 -4.51
CA GLU A 353 -0.25 -0.11 -4.79
C GLU A 353 0.09 1.06 -5.72
N THR A 354 1.38 1.41 -5.77
CA THR A 354 1.98 2.30 -6.75
C THR A 354 2.69 1.46 -7.80
N PHE A 355 2.35 1.64 -9.08
CA PHE A 355 2.92 0.90 -10.20
C PHE A 355 3.82 1.79 -11.06
N GLN A 356 4.91 1.23 -11.58
CA GLN A 356 5.58 1.73 -12.78
C GLN A 356 5.17 0.86 -13.97
N LEU A 357 4.55 1.49 -14.96
CA LEU A 357 3.99 0.79 -16.13
C LEU A 357 4.75 1.21 -17.39
N PRO A 358 5.22 0.27 -18.22
CA PRO A 358 5.85 0.62 -19.48
C PRO A 358 4.83 1.23 -20.44
N LEU A 359 5.26 2.17 -21.26
CA LEU A 359 4.45 2.75 -22.31
C LEU A 359 4.63 2.00 -23.63
N PHE A 360 3.54 1.89 -24.38
CA PHE A 360 3.50 1.30 -25.71
C PHE A 360 3.21 2.39 -26.75
N GLN A 361 3.82 2.27 -27.94
CA GLN A 361 3.65 3.21 -29.04
C GLN A 361 2.22 3.15 -29.61
N GLY A 362 1.69 4.30 -30.01
CA GLY A 362 0.39 4.41 -30.69
C GLY A 362 -0.80 4.52 -29.74
N ALA A 363 -1.97 4.09 -30.21
CA ALA A 363 -3.23 4.17 -29.48
C ALA A 363 -3.84 2.78 -29.19
N PRO A 364 -4.61 2.61 -28.11
CA PRO A 364 -5.34 1.37 -27.86
C PRO A 364 -6.34 1.04 -28.98
N THR A 365 -6.41 -0.22 -29.40
CA THR A 365 -7.38 -0.69 -30.41
C THR A 365 -8.55 -1.45 -29.76
N GLN A 366 -9.69 -1.51 -30.44
CA GLN A 366 -10.86 -2.26 -29.98
C GLN A 366 -10.55 -3.76 -29.77
N GLU A 367 -9.74 -4.36 -30.63
CA GLU A 367 -9.39 -5.77 -30.50
C GLU A 367 -8.58 -6.04 -29.23
N MET A 368 -7.60 -5.18 -28.94
CA MET A 368 -6.80 -5.28 -27.72
C MET A 368 -7.69 -5.15 -26.47
N LEU A 369 -8.65 -4.22 -26.47
CA LEU A 369 -9.60 -4.04 -25.36
C LEU A 369 -10.50 -5.25 -25.15
N LYS A 370 -10.95 -5.91 -26.24
CA LYS A 370 -11.72 -7.16 -26.15
C LYS A 370 -10.90 -8.28 -25.52
N GLN A 371 -9.61 -8.37 -25.81
CA GLN A 371 -8.71 -9.36 -25.20
C GLN A 371 -8.45 -9.03 -23.71
N LEU A 372 -8.14 -7.78 -23.38
CA LEU A 372 -7.95 -7.32 -22.00
C LEU A 372 -9.19 -7.52 -21.12
N ALA A 373 -10.39 -7.61 -21.71
CA ALA A 373 -11.62 -7.92 -20.98
C ALA A 373 -11.81 -9.42 -20.70
N ARG A 374 -10.91 -10.30 -21.15
CA ARG A 374 -11.07 -11.77 -21.09
C ARG A 374 -9.92 -12.52 -20.42
N GLU A 375 -8.78 -11.87 -20.21
CA GLU A 375 -7.62 -12.49 -19.60
C GLU A 375 -6.81 -11.49 -18.75
N PRO A 376 -5.90 -11.95 -17.88
CA PRO A 376 -5.09 -11.06 -17.06
C PRO A 376 -4.24 -10.10 -17.88
N CYS A 377 -4.28 -8.80 -17.51
CA CYS A 377 -3.60 -7.72 -18.23
C CYS A 377 -2.10 -8.00 -18.48
N LYS A 378 -1.37 -8.36 -17.41
CA LYS A 378 0.07 -8.62 -17.46
C LYS A 378 0.43 -9.77 -18.41
N ASP A 379 -0.28 -10.89 -18.32
CA ASP A 379 -0.03 -12.07 -19.15
C ASP A 379 -0.27 -11.78 -20.64
N TRP A 380 -1.32 -11.01 -20.94
CA TRP A 380 -1.61 -10.55 -22.30
C TRP A 380 -0.53 -9.59 -22.82
N MET A 381 -0.05 -8.66 -21.99
CA MET A 381 1.01 -7.72 -22.35
C MET A 381 2.32 -8.45 -22.65
N GLU A 382 2.77 -9.33 -21.77
CA GLU A 382 4.00 -10.11 -21.97
C GLU A 382 3.94 -10.92 -23.27
N ARG A 383 2.80 -11.56 -23.53
CA ARG A 383 2.59 -12.32 -24.78
C ARG A 383 2.58 -11.41 -26.00
N SER A 384 1.94 -10.26 -25.92
CA SER A 384 1.80 -9.30 -27.04
C SER A 384 3.12 -8.61 -27.37
N ILE A 385 3.97 -8.34 -26.38
CA ILE A 385 5.35 -7.86 -26.59
C ILE A 385 6.16 -8.92 -27.34
N ARG A 386 6.14 -10.18 -26.88
CA ARG A 386 6.86 -11.28 -27.54
C ARG A 386 6.38 -11.52 -28.97
N ALA A 387 5.07 -11.42 -29.19
CA ALA A 387 4.44 -11.55 -30.51
C ALA A 387 4.60 -10.30 -31.39
N LYS A 388 5.17 -9.21 -30.87
CA LYS A 388 5.30 -7.90 -31.55
C LYS A 388 3.96 -7.27 -31.96
N ASN A 389 2.88 -7.63 -31.28
CA ASN A 389 1.55 -7.01 -31.46
C ASN A 389 1.48 -5.61 -30.83
N ILE A 390 2.30 -5.37 -29.81
CA ILE A 390 2.50 -4.05 -29.20
C ILE A 390 3.99 -3.77 -29.14
N LYS A 391 4.37 -2.50 -29.31
CA LYS A 391 5.76 -2.06 -29.34
C LYS A 391 6.03 -1.13 -28.16
N LEU A 392 7.06 -1.42 -27.38
CA LEU A 392 7.49 -0.59 -26.26
C LEU A 392 7.98 0.78 -26.76
N LEU A 393 7.71 1.80 -25.96
CA LEU A 393 8.36 3.09 -26.06
C LEU A 393 9.60 3.04 -25.16
N ASP A 394 10.79 2.98 -25.77
CA ASP A 394 12.02 2.56 -25.10
C ASP A 394 12.35 3.39 -23.85
N GLY A 395 12.29 2.73 -22.69
CA GLY A 395 12.56 3.29 -21.37
C GLY A 395 11.48 4.23 -20.84
N ALA A 396 10.40 4.47 -21.60
CA ALA A 396 9.32 5.36 -21.22
C ALA A 396 8.27 4.63 -20.39
N SER A 397 7.89 5.21 -19.26
CA SER A 397 6.91 4.64 -18.34
C SER A 397 6.06 5.70 -17.66
N VAL A 398 4.99 5.27 -17.00
CA VAL A 398 4.18 6.09 -16.10
C VAL A 398 4.14 5.53 -14.69
N PHE A 399 4.02 6.41 -13.71
CA PHE A 399 3.77 6.08 -12.32
C PHE A 399 2.30 6.27 -11.96
N VAL A 400 1.68 5.22 -11.44
CA VAL A 400 0.24 5.17 -11.19
C VAL A 400 -0.03 4.63 -9.80
N ARG A 401 -0.75 5.38 -8.99
CA ARG A 401 -1.33 4.85 -7.74
C ARG A 401 -2.73 4.36 -8.00
N LEU A 402 -3.00 3.12 -7.62
CA LEU A 402 -4.32 2.51 -7.73
C LEU A 402 -4.71 2.00 -6.34
N CYS A 403 -5.95 2.26 -5.92
CA CYS A 403 -6.46 1.77 -4.63
C CYS A 403 -7.97 1.54 -4.62
N ASP A 404 -8.42 0.69 -3.71
CA ASP A 404 -9.79 0.76 -3.19
C ASP A 404 -10.04 2.16 -2.61
N ALA A 405 -11.17 2.78 -2.93
CA ALA A 405 -11.45 4.16 -2.50
C ALA A 405 -11.58 4.35 -0.97
N ARG A 406 -11.54 3.27 -0.19
CA ARG A 406 -11.45 3.30 1.28
C ARG A 406 -10.01 3.33 1.80
N ARG A 407 -9.02 3.23 0.93
CA ARG A 407 -7.61 2.95 1.26
C ARG A 407 -6.64 3.92 0.58
N ASP A 408 -7.14 5.04 0.10
CA ASP A 408 -6.35 6.06 -0.59
C ASP A 408 -5.34 6.76 0.33
N ASP A 409 -5.65 6.81 1.61
CA ASP A 409 -4.78 7.29 2.68
C ASP A 409 -3.60 6.35 2.99
N GLU A 410 -3.55 5.14 2.42
CA GLU A 410 -2.40 4.25 2.51
C GLU A 410 -1.32 4.57 1.47
N LEU A 411 -1.67 5.34 0.42
CA LEU A 411 -0.79 5.70 -0.69
C LEU A 411 -0.60 7.22 -0.74
N LEU A 412 -0.14 7.81 0.37
CA LEU A 412 -0.10 9.26 0.56
C LEU A 412 0.82 9.99 -0.42
N TYR A 413 2.01 9.44 -0.64
CA TYR A 413 3.06 10.07 -1.42
C TYR A 413 3.04 9.59 -2.86
N ASP A 414 3.19 10.53 -3.79
CA ASP A 414 3.48 10.22 -5.18
C ASP A 414 4.99 10.02 -5.38
N VAL A 415 5.36 9.38 -6.51
CA VAL A 415 6.77 9.10 -6.82
C VAL A 415 7.60 10.38 -7.01
N PRO A 416 7.11 11.45 -7.67
CA PRO A 416 7.85 12.70 -7.77
C PRO A 416 8.21 13.34 -6.43
N SER A 417 7.33 13.27 -5.43
CA SER A 417 7.55 13.87 -4.11
C SER A 417 8.38 13.02 -3.17
N SER A 418 8.51 11.70 -3.40
CA SER A 418 9.24 10.82 -2.49
C SER A 418 9.85 9.61 -3.18
N LYS A 419 11.19 9.49 -3.08
CA LYS A 419 11.95 8.32 -3.55
C LYS A 419 11.80 7.08 -2.65
N LEU A 420 11.18 7.23 -1.48
CA LEU A 420 10.92 6.13 -0.53
C LEU A 420 9.62 5.39 -0.85
N VAL A 421 8.87 5.82 -1.87
CA VAL A 421 7.67 5.11 -2.31
C VAL A 421 8.07 3.74 -2.85
N GLN A 422 7.49 2.68 -2.29
CA GLN A 422 7.61 1.35 -2.86
C GLN A 422 6.83 1.31 -4.18
N VAL A 423 7.54 1.00 -5.26
CA VAL A 423 6.98 0.92 -6.61
C VAL A 423 6.95 -0.53 -7.06
N ASN A 424 5.77 -0.98 -7.47
CA ASN A 424 5.57 -2.24 -8.15
C ASN A 424 6.02 -2.11 -9.62
N VAL A 425 7.04 -2.88 -9.99
CA VAL A 425 7.63 -2.92 -11.34
C VAL A 425 7.25 -4.21 -12.09
N ASP A 426 6.22 -4.94 -11.65
CA ASP A 426 5.82 -6.23 -12.21
C ASP A 426 5.43 -6.16 -13.69
N TYR A 427 5.04 -4.99 -14.19
CA TYR A 427 4.71 -4.77 -15.60
C TYR A 427 5.94 -4.45 -16.46
N ILE A 428 7.09 -4.13 -15.84
CA ILE A 428 8.34 -3.92 -16.57
C ILE A 428 8.80 -5.26 -17.16
N PRO A 429 9.08 -5.33 -18.47
CA PRO A 429 9.56 -6.56 -19.07
C PRO A 429 10.88 -7.01 -18.46
N ARG A 430 10.99 -8.32 -18.18
CA ARG A 430 12.19 -8.91 -17.56
C ARG A 430 13.45 -8.60 -18.38
N GLY A 431 14.50 -8.19 -17.69
CA GLY A 431 15.81 -7.85 -18.28
C GLY A 431 15.90 -6.41 -18.81
N LEU A 432 14.84 -5.59 -18.68
CA LEU A 432 14.84 -4.18 -19.06
C LEU A 432 14.84 -3.23 -17.87
N GLU A 433 14.91 -3.73 -16.64
CA GLU A 433 14.78 -2.97 -15.39
C GLU A 433 15.77 -1.78 -15.34
N ASP A 434 17.01 -1.99 -15.79
CA ASP A 434 18.05 -0.96 -15.84
C ASP A 434 17.70 0.24 -16.74
N ILE A 435 16.91 0.03 -17.79
CA ILE A 435 16.50 1.10 -18.71
C ILE A 435 15.40 1.95 -18.06
N TYR A 436 14.52 1.32 -17.29
CA TYR A 436 13.39 1.98 -16.62
C TYR A 436 13.75 2.67 -15.31
N THR A 437 14.95 2.44 -14.78
CA THR A 437 15.47 3.14 -13.59
C THR A 437 16.23 4.42 -13.92
N ARG A 438 16.64 4.62 -15.19
CA ARG A 438 17.41 5.79 -15.62
C ARG A 438 16.49 6.87 -16.17
N GLU A 439 16.65 8.11 -15.73
CA GLU A 439 15.91 9.25 -16.25
C GLU A 439 16.72 10.03 -17.29
N ARG A 440 16.08 10.42 -18.39
CA ARG A 440 16.62 11.29 -19.43
C ARG A 440 16.35 12.75 -19.07
N GLY A 441 17.35 13.60 -19.26
CA GLY A 441 17.19 15.04 -19.11
C GLY A 441 16.18 15.63 -20.09
N GLY A 442 15.41 16.59 -19.62
CA GLY A 442 14.44 17.36 -20.39
C GLY A 442 14.54 18.85 -20.12
N ARG A 443 13.78 19.67 -20.86
CA ARG A 443 13.64 21.10 -20.60
C ARG A 443 12.44 21.30 -19.65
N PRO A 444 12.46 22.29 -18.77
CA PRO A 444 11.28 22.59 -17.96
C PRO A 444 10.09 22.98 -18.83
N LEU A 445 8.89 22.49 -18.51
CA LEU A 445 7.67 22.78 -19.27
C LEU A 445 7.32 24.26 -19.29
N GLU A 446 7.67 25.00 -18.23
CA GLU A 446 7.56 26.45 -18.18
C GLU A 446 8.24 27.16 -19.35
N THR A 447 9.34 26.60 -19.88
CA THR A 447 10.08 27.18 -21.03
C THR A 447 9.33 27.05 -22.36
N LEU A 448 8.33 26.16 -22.42
CA LEU A 448 7.46 25.97 -23.59
C LEU A 448 6.27 26.93 -23.58
N ILE A 449 6.04 27.65 -22.48
CA ILE A 449 4.96 28.64 -22.38
C ILE A 449 5.33 29.85 -23.24
N PRO A 450 4.44 30.29 -24.15
CA PRO A 450 4.69 31.46 -24.99
C PRO A 450 5.03 32.72 -24.19
N SER A 451 6.04 33.47 -24.65
CA SER A 451 6.49 34.70 -23.99
C SER A 451 5.38 35.72 -23.79
N GLY A 452 5.36 36.37 -22.63
CA GLY A 452 4.38 37.42 -22.30
C GLY A 452 3.02 36.88 -21.83
N LYS A 453 2.89 35.58 -21.57
CA LYS A 453 1.66 34.97 -21.06
C LYS A 453 1.78 34.60 -19.58
N GLN A 454 0.66 34.72 -18.88
CA GLN A 454 0.52 34.21 -17.52
C GLN A 454 0.39 32.70 -17.57
N SER A 455 1.28 31.99 -16.88
CA SER A 455 1.37 30.53 -16.92
C SER A 455 0.05 29.85 -16.58
N GLU A 456 -0.63 30.30 -15.53
CA GLU A 456 -1.90 29.71 -15.06
C GLU A 456 -3.00 29.76 -16.14
N GLN A 457 -3.20 30.93 -16.77
CA GLN A 457 -4.19 31.10 -17.83
C GLN A 457 -3.89 30.24 -19.06
N PHE A 458 -2.60 30.12 -19.40
CA PHE A 458 -2.17 29.28 -20.52
C PHE A 458 -2.47 27.80 -20.23
N MET A 459 -2.13 27.32 -19.03
CA MET A 459 -2.35 25.92 -18.63
C MET A 459 -3.83 25.57 -18.54
N ASP A 460 -4.68 26.49 -18.06
CA ASP A 460 -6.13 26.30 -18.03
C ASP A 460 -6.74 26.19 -19.46
N GLY A 461 -6.23 27.00 -20.39
CA GLY A 461 -6.57 26.90 -21.80
C GLY A 461 -6.11 25.58 -22.42
N LEU A 462 -4.87 25.16 -22.13
CA LEU A 462 -4.27 23.94 -22.67
C LEU A 462 -5.08 22.69 -22.29
N LYS A 463 -5.39 22.50 -21.01
CA LYS A 463 -6.17 21.32 -20.55
C LYS A 463 -7.58 21.29 -21.15
N THR A 464 -8.22 22.45 -21.31
CA THR A 464 -9.56 22.55 -21.91
C THR A 464 -9.50 22.19 -23.40
N LYS A 465 -8.48 22.67 -24.11
CA LYS A 465 -8.29 22.37 -25.53
C LYS A 465 -7.90 20.93 -25.76
N PHE A 466 -7.06 20.35 -24.90
CA PHE A 466 -6.73 18.93 -24.94
C PHE A 466 -7.99 18.06 -24.91
N LYS A 467 -8.86 18.24 -23.91
CA LYS A 467 -10.14 17.51 -23.80
C LYS A 467 -10.97 17.60 -25.08
N SER A 468 -11.10 18.82 -25.63
CA SER A 468 -11.84 19.05 -26.87
C SER A 468 -11.23 18.33 -28.08
N LEU A 469 -9.91 18.31 -28.20
CA LEU A 469 -9.22 17.63 -29.29
C LEU A 469 -9.39 16.11 -29.20
N VAL A 470 -9.31 15.54 -28.00
CA VAL A 470 -9.50 14.09 -27.79
C VAL A 470 -10.89 13.63 -28.21
N TYR A 471 -11.94 14.34 -27.78
CA TYR A 471 -13.31 13.99 -28.20
C TYR A 471 -13.53 14.18 -29.71
N LYS A 472 -12.94 15.22 -30.30
CA LYS A 472 -13.07 15.49 -31.74
C LYS A 472 -12.39 14.41 -32.59
N LEU A 473 -11.16 14.00 -32.24
CA LEU A 473 -10.40 12.97 -32.94
C LEU A 473 -11.23 11.66 -33.10
N TYR A 474 -11.93 11.26 -32.04
CA TYR A 474 -12.71 10.03 -32.04
C TYR A 474 -14.10 10.16 -32.67
N GLN A 475 -14.67 11.37 -32.73
CA GLN A 475 -15.88 11.62 -33.52
C GLN A 475 -15.57 11.52 -35.02
N GLU A 476 -14.46 12.10 -35.48
CA GLU A 476 -14.05 12.06 -36.89
C GLU A 476 -13.58 10.67 -37.34
N GLY A 477 -12.93 9.91 -36.45
CA GLY A 477 -12.53 8.52 -36.69
C GLY A 477 -13.68 7.51 -36.81
N ASN A 478 -14.84 7.81 -36.20
CA ASN A 478 -16.05 6.99 -36.36
C ASN A 478 -16.79 7.30 -37.66
N MET A 479 -16.80 8.56 -38.12
CA MET A 479 -17.45 8.93 -39.40
C MET A 479 -16.68 8.47 -40.64
N SER A 480 -15.48 7.92 -40.49
CA SER A 480 -14.65 7.40 -41.59
C SER A 480 -14.74 5.87 -41.75
N ASN A 481 -15.50 5.19 -40.88
CA ASN A 481 -15.76 3.74 -40.93
C ASN A 481 -17.25 3.39 -41.13
N ASP A 482 -18.12 4.40 -41.27
CA ASP A 482 -19.48 4.29 -41.84
C ASP A 482 -19.42 4.71 -43.32
#